data_AF-A0A0G9H8D7-F1
#
_entry.id   AF-A0A0G9H8D7-F1
#
_cell.length_a   1.000
_cell.length_b   1.000
_cell.length_c   1.000
_cell.angle_alpha   90.00
_cell.angle_beta   90.00
_cell.angle_gamma   90.00
#
_symmetry.space_group_name_H-M   'P 1'
#
loop_
_entity.id
_entity.type
_entity.pdbx_description
1 polymer ?
#
loop_
_entity_poly.entity_id
_entity_poly.type
_entity_poly.pdbx_seq_one_letter_code
_entity_poly.pdbx_strand_id
1 'polypeptide(L)'
;MRYLLPLAAAAMPVLVFAQVTQQSASMSLEGEKRVVRQVILKDEHGMDTLVEQHLIELENGDYLYLHTSQPQATRELDQRICASFGSQVSEGSLVRLSPETLGGGACRNETIVEPSAAAVEQRSTTSMLQPPSRANVPQKVGTATNY
;
A
#
# COMPACT_ATOMS: atom_id res chain seq x y z
N MET A 1 -16.12 -36.73 -59.45
CA MET A 1 -14.90 -36.40 -58.67
C MET A 1 -15.30 -35.43 -57.57
N ARG A 2 -15.09 -35.80 -56.30
CA ARG A 2 -15.39 -34.97 -55.12
C ARG A 2 -14.16 -34.09 -54.84
N TYR A 3 -14.32 -32.77 -54.89
CA TYR A 3 -13.29 -31.82 -54.46
C TYR A 3 -13.43 -31.61 -52.94
N LEU A 4 -12.46 -32.13 -52.18
CA LEU A 4 -12.28 -31.82 -50.77
C LEU A 4 -11.55 -30.47 -50.68
N LEU A 5 -12.23 -29.45 -50.17
CA LEU A 5 -11.60 -28.21 -49.71
C LEU A 5 -10.90 -28.49 -48.37
N PRO A 6 -9.61 -28.17 -48.21
CA PRO A 6 -8.98 -28.25 -46.90
C PRO A 6 -9.44 -27.04 -46.08
N LEU A 7 -10.22 -27.31 -45.02
CA LEU A 7 -10.39 -26.39 -43.91
C LEU A 7 -9.04 -26.25 -43.21
N ALA A 8 -8.26 -25.25 -43.61
CA ALA A 8 -7.12 -24.78 -42.83
C ALA A 8 -7.69 -24.10 -41.58
N ALA A 9 -7.87 -24.87 -40.51
CA ALA A 9 -8.09 -24.32 -39.18
C ALA A 9 -6.78 -23.63 -38.77
N ALA A 10 -6.71 -22.31 -38.99
CA ALA A 10 -5.64 -21.48 -38.48
C ALA A 10 -5.71 -21.50 -36.94
N ALA A 11 -4.90 -22.36 -36.32
CA ALA A 11 -4.64 -22.29 -34.90
C ALA A 11 -3.85 -21.00 -34.65
N MET A 12 -4.54 -19.91 -34.31
CA MET A 12 -3.87 -18.71 -33.86
C MET A 12 -3.17 -19.02 -32.53
N PRO A 13 -1.86 -18.81 -32.40
CA PRO A 13 -1.19 -18.91 -31.12
C PRO A 13 -1.77 -17.80 -30.22
N VAL A 14 -2.53 -18.19 -29.20
CA VAL A 14 -3.01 -17.27 -28.17
C VAL A 14 -1.80 -16.85 -27.35
N LEU A 15 -1.19 -15.73 -27.73
CA LEU A 15 -0.21 -15.04 -26.90
C LEU A 15 -0.97 -14.54 -25.66
N VAL A 16 -0.74 -15.18 -24.52
CA VAL A 16 -1.35 -14.84 -23.23
C VAL A 16 -0.70 -13.55 -22.73
N PHE A 17 -1.14 -12.42 -23.28
CA PHE A 17 -0.91 -11.12 -22.67
C PHE A 17 -1.89 -10.99 -21.50
N ALA A 18 -1.46 -10.27 -20.45
CA ALA A 18 -2.38 -9.80 -19.43
C ALA A 18 -3.59 -9.16 -20.13
N GLN A 19 -4.80 -9.55 -19.73
CA GLN A 19 -6.00 -9.33 -20.51
C GLN A 19 -7.14 -8.83 -19.63
N VAL A 20 -7.93 -7.90 -20.17
CA VAL A 20 -9.25 -7.55 -19.63
C VAL A 20 -10.21 -8.64 -20.08
N THR A 21 -10.75 -9.40 -19.14
CA THR A 21 -11.66 -10.52 -19.41
C THR A 21 -13.12 -10.09 -19.39
N GLN A 22 -13.45 -9.11 -18.54
CA GLN A 22 -14.78 -8.52 -18.44
C GLN A 22 -14.65 -7.05 -18.03
N GLN A 23 -15.55 -6.20 -18.50
CA GLN A 23 -15.62 -4.79 -18.10
C GLN A 23 -17.07 -4.31 -18.06
N SER A 24 -17.40 -3.53 -17.04
CA SER A 24 -18.65 -2.78 -16.93
C SER A 24 -18.37 -1.34 -16.51
N ALA A 25 -19.27 -0.42 -16.87
CA ALA A 25 -19.18 0.98 -16.52
C ALA A 25 -20.54 1.48 -16.01
N SER A 26 -20.50 2.37 -15.03
CA SER A 26 -21.68 2.99 -14.42
C SER A 26 -21.38 4.43 -14.03
N MET A 27 -22.39 5.28 -13.95
CA MET A 27 -22.25 6.64 -13.44
C MET A 27 -22.57 6.66 -11.95
N SER A 28 -21.70 7.28 -11.15
CA SER A 28 -21.98 7.55 -9.73
C SER A 28 -23.01 8.68 -9.59
N LEU A 29 -23.57 8.83 -8.38
CA LEU A 29 -24.50 9.92 -8.08
C LEU A 29 -23.83 11.29 -8.15
N GLU A 30 -22.51 11.32 -7.94
CA GLU A 30 -21.64 12.50 -8.01
C GLU A 30 -21.20 12.82 -9.45
N GLY A 31 -21.58 12.00 -10.44
CA GLY A 31 -21.25 12.19 -11.85
C GLY A 31 -19.94 11.53 -12.31
N GLU A 32 -19.29 10.74 -11.46
CA GLU A 32 -18.07 10.01 -11.82
C GLU A 32 -18.40 8.79 -12.67
N LYS A 33 -17.66 8.54 -13.75
CA LYS A 33 -17.77 7.29 -14.50
C LYS A 33 -16.95 6.20 -13.82
N ARG A 34 -17.61 5.32 -13.09
CA ARG A 34 -17.01 4.16 -12.42
C ARG A 34 -16.92 2.98 -13.36
N VAL A 35 -15.75 2.37 -13.42
CA VAL A 35 -15.46 1.20 -14.26
C VAL A 35 -15.05 0.05 -13.36
N VAL A 36 -15.71 -1.09 -13.53
CA VAL A 36 -15.32 -2.34 -12.90
C VAL A 36 -14.81 -3.27 -13.98
N ARG A 37 -13.56 -3.73 -13.86
CA ARG A 37 -12.97 -4.67 -14.84
C ARG A 37 -12.33 -5.86 -14.16
N GLN A 38 -12.43 -7.01 -14.79
CA GLN A 38 -11.71 -8.22 -14.41
C GLN A 38 -10.48 -8.35 -15.29
N VAL A 39 -9.31 -8.42 -14.66
CA VAL A 39 -8.02 -8.50 -15.36
C VAL A 39 -7.24 -9.71 -14.89
N ILE A 40 -6.52 -10.34 -15.82
CA ILE A 40 -5.53 -11.37 -15.47
C ILE A 40 -4.18 -10.68 -15.32
N LEU A 41 -3.61 -10.76 -14.11
CA LEU A 41 -2.29 -10.26 -13.76
C LEU A 41 -1.35 -11.41 -13.40
N LYS A 42 -0.04 -11.19 -13.53
CA LYS A 42 0.97 -12.10 -13.00
C LYS A 42 1.16 -11.84 -11.51
N ASP A 43 1.09 -12.88 -10.70
CA ASP A 43 1.41 -12.81 -9.27
C ASP A 43 2.93 -12.77 -9.02
N GLU A 44 3.31 -12.77 -7.74
CA GLU A 44 4.72 -12.77 -7.32
C GLU A 44 5.52 -13.98 -7.79
N HIS A 45 4.85 -15.07 -8.21
CA HIS A 45 5.44 -16.29 -8.75
C HIS A 45 5.35 -16.38 -10.28
N GLY A 46 4.77 -15.38 -10.95
CA GLY A 46 4.54 -15.38 -12.40
C GLY A 46 3.33 -16.19 -12.85
N MET A 47 2.43 -16.56 -11.95
CA MET A 47 1.19 -17.28 -12.23
C MET A 47 0.06 -16.32 -12.58
N ASP A 48 -0.81 -16.73 -13.50
CA ASP A 48 -1.98 -15.93 -13.89
C ASP A 48 -3.02 -15.90 -12.77
N THR A 49 -3.34 -14.70 -12.33
CA THR A 49 -4.33 -14.43 -11.28
C THR A 49 -5.40 -13.49 -11.82
N LEU A 50 -6.66 -13.94 -11.76
CA LEU A 50 -7.82 -13.12 -12.11
C LEU A 50 -8.18 -12.23 -10.91
N VAL A 51 -8.19 -10.92 -11.13
CA VAL A 51 -8.59 -9.93 -10.10
C VAL A 51 -9.59 -8.93 -10.66
N GLU A 52 -10.40 -8.38 -9.77
CA GLU A 52 -11.35 -7.31 -10.08
C GLU A 52 -10.77 -5.96 -9.69
N GLN A 53 -10.89 -4.97 -10.57
CA GLN A 53 -10.43 -3.61 -10.35
C GLN A 53 -11.60 -2.63 -10.39
N HIS A 54 -11.62 -1.73 -9.41
CA HIS A 54 -12.58 -0.62 -9.34
C HIS A 54 -11.85 0.66 -9.72
N LEU A 55 -12.28 1.29 -10.80
CA LEU A 55 -11.60 2.42 -11.43
C LEU A 55 -12.56 3.60 -11.59
N ILE A 56 -12.00 4.80 -11.68
CA ILE A 56 -12.72 6.01 -12.10
C ILE A 56 -12.16 6.43 -13.45
N GLU A 57 -12.98 6.49 -14.48
CA GLU A 57 -12.59 6.96 -15.80
C GLU A 57 -12.57 8.49 -15.84
N LEU A 58 -11.46 9.02 -16.35
CA LEU A 58 -11.21 10.44 -16.56
C LEU A 58 -11.70 10.89 -17.93
N GLU A 59 -11.88 12.19 -18.11
CA GLU A 59 -12.33 12.78 -19.39
C GLU A 59 -11.41 12.47 -20.57
N ASN A 60 -10.13 12.23 -20.31
CA ASN A 60 -9.14 11.88 -21.32
C ASN A 60 -9.10 10.36 -21.64
N GLY A 61 -9.98 9.56 -21.02
CA GLY A 61 -10.06 8.11 -21.20
C GLY A 61 -9.10 7.30 -20.33
N ASP A 62 -8.25 7.96 -19.53
CA ASP A 62 -7.43 7.27 -18.54
C ASP A 62 -8.26 6.85 -17.33
N TYR A 63 -7.70 5.99 -16.49
CA TYR A 63 -8.33 5.53 -15.27
C TYR A 63 -7.57 6.01 -14.03
N LEU A 64 -8.29 6.28 -12.95
CA LEU A 64 -7.73 6.40 -11.62
C LEU A 64 -7.89 5.08 -10.87
N TYR A 65 -6.78 4.60 -10.34
CA TYR A 65 -6.68 3.47 -9.44
C TYR A 65 -6.35 3.98 -8.04
N LEU A 66 -7.19 3.65 -7.08
CA LEU A 66 -6.96 3.90 -5.66
C LEU A 66 -6.88 2.56 -4.95
N HIS A 67 -5.76 2.27 -4.29
CA HIS A 67 -5.54 0.95 -3.68
C HIS A 67 -6.60 0.64 -2.60
N THR A 68 -6.94 1.60 -1.74
CA THR A 68 -7.92 1.38 -0.66
C THR A 68 -9.33 1.08 -1.13
N SER A 69 -9.70 1.51 -2.34
CA SER A 69 -11.03 1.23 -2.92
C SER A 69 -11.12 -0.09 -3.65
N GLN A 70 -10.01 -0.85 -3.76
CA GLN A 70 -10.03 -2.11 -4.48
C GLN A 70 -10.65 -3.24 -3.66
N PRO A 71 -11.21 -4.26 -4.34
CA PRO A 71 -11.59 -5.52 -3.71
C PRO A 71 -10.43 -6.15 -2.94
N GLN A 72 -10.76 -6.92 -1.89
CA GLN A 72 -9.78 -7.54 -1.01
C GLN A 72 -8.73 -8.36 -1.77
N ALA A 73 -9.14 -9.21 -2.72
CA ALA A 73 -8.22 -10.04 -3.50
C ALA A 73 -7.16 -9.22 -4.27
N THR A 74 -7.56 -8.08 -4.83
CA THR A 74 -6.68 -7.18 -5.57
C THR A 74 -5.71 -6.48 -4.63
N ARG A 75 -6.19 -6.05 -3.45
CA ARG A 75 -5.32 -5.44 -2.44
C ARG A 75 -4.27 -6.43 -1.91
N GLU A 76 -4.68 -7.66 -1.65
CA GLU A 76 -3.77 -8.72 -1.20
C GLU A 76 -2.75 -9.08 -2.28
N LEU A 77 -3.15 -9.10 -3.56
CA LEU A 77 -2.22 -9.31 -4.67
C LEU A 77 -1.17 -8.19 -4.73
N ASP A 78 -1.58 -6.92 -4.71
CA ASP A 78 -0.66 -5.78 -4.69
C ASP A 78 0.33 -5.88 -3.50
N GLN A 79 -0.17 -6.27 -2.32
CA GLN A 79 0.65 -6.45 -1.13
C GLN A 79 1.71 -7.53 -1.32
N ARG A 80 1.34 -8.71 -1.84
CA ARG A 80 2.31 -9.78 -2.10
C ARG A 80 3.32 -9.41 -3.18
N ILE A 81 2.88 -8.74 -4.24
CA ILE A 81 3.75 -8.24 -5.30
C ILE A 81 4.78 -7.27 -4.70
N CYS A 82 4.34 -6.23 -3.98
CA CYS A 82 5.28 -5.29 -3.37
C CYS A 82 6.21 -5.98 -2.34
N ALA A 83 5.69 -6.89 -1.52
CA ALA A 83 6.49 -7.63 -0.54
C ALA A 83 7.59 -8.48 -1.20
N SER A 84 7.32 -9.04 -2.40
CA SER A 84 8.32 -9.81 -3.16
C SER A 84 9.54 -8.99 -3.58
N PHE A 85 9.39 -7.65 -3.68
CA PHE A 85 10.48 -6.70 -3.95
C PHE A 85 11.08 -6.09 -2.68
N GLY A 86 10.68 -6.55 -1.48
CA GLY A 86 11.10 -5.97 -0.20
C GLY A 86 10.45 -4.60 0.10
N SER A 87 9.33 -4.31 -0.56
CA SER A 87 8.60 -3.05 -0.43
C SER A 87 7.25 -3.27 0.27
N GLN A 88 6.59 -2.18 0.67
CA GLN A 88 5.19 -2.20 1.11
C GLN A 88 4.31 -1.48 0.09
N VAL A 89 3.02 -1.80 0.07
CA VAL A 89 2.07 -1.03 -0.74
C VAL A 89 1.90 0.37 -0.15
N SER A 90 1.86 1.37 -1.03
CA SER A 90 1.46 2.73 -0.70
C SER A 90 -0.05 2.81 -0.63
N GLU A 91 -0.64 2.56 0.54
CA GLU A 91 -2.11 2.48 0.69
C GLU A 91 -2.85 3.73 0.21
N GLY A 92 -2.30 4.93 0.46
CA GLY A 92 -2.89 6.20 0.01
C GLY A 92 -2.53 6.60 -1.42
N SER A 93 -1.90 5.74 -2.21
CA SER A 93 -1.50 6.07 -3.58
C SER A 93 -2.71 6.11 -4.51
N LEU A 94 -2.77 7.17 -5.30
CA LEU A 94 -3.67 7.33 -6.43
C LEU A 94 -2.82 7.26 -7.69
N VAL A 95 -3.06 6.25 -8.51
CA VAL A 95 -2.28 5.96 -9.71
C VAL A 95 -3.16 6.18 -10.93
N ARG A 96 -2.65 6.97 -11.88
CA ARG A 96 -3.30 7.15 -13.18
C ARG A 96 -2.83 6.05 -14.12
N LEU A 97 -3.76 5.29 -14.65
CA LEU A 97 -3.53 4.19 -15.58
C LEU A 97 -4.00 4.58 -16.97
N SER A 98 -3.17 4.38 -17.98
CA SER A 98 -3.65 4.40 -19.36
C SER A 98 -4.54 3.19 -19.63
N PRO A 99 -5.38 3.20 -20.69
CA PRO A 99 -6.29 2.10 -20.98
C PRO A 99 -5.63 0.72 -21.10
N GLU A 100 -4.41 0.68 -21.62
CA GLU A 100 -3.57 -0.51 -21.78
C GLU A 100 -2.84 -0.95 -20.50
N THR A 101 -2.82 -0.10 -19.47
CA THR A 101 -2.19 -0.44 -18.19
C THR A 101 -3.14 -1.28 -17.34
N LEU A 102 -2.70 -2.48 -16.95
CA LEU A 102 -3.53 -3.47 -16.26
C LEU A 102 -3.31 -3.53 -14.76
N GLY A 103 -2.12 -3.17 -14.25
CA GLY A 103 -1.81 -3.13 -12.82
C GLY A 103 -1.70 -1.69 -12.31
N GLY A 104 -2.17 -1.41 -11.09
CA GLY A 104 -2.17 -0.08 -10.50
C GLY A 104 -1.58 0.04 -9.09
N GLY A 105 -1.15 -1.06 -8.47
CA GLY A 105 -0.50 -1.02 -7.17
C GLY A 105 0.81 -0.22 -7.20
N ALA A 106 1.01 0.67 -6.22
CA ALA A 106 2.26 1.42 -6.05
C ALA A 106 3.01 0.93 -4.82
N CYS A 107 4.27 0.54 -4.99
CA CYS A 107 5.13 0.10 -3.91
C CYS A 107 5.98 1.27 -3.38
N ARG A 108 6.23 1.30 -2.07
CA ARG A 108 7.21 2.20 -1.42
C ARG A 108 8.25 1.39 -0.64
N ASN A 109 9.47 1.87 -0.65
CA ASN A 109 10.52 1.38 0.24
C ASN A 109 10.49 2.20 1.52
N GLU A 110 10.21 1.56 2.65
CA GLU A 110 10.57 2.13 3.94
C GLU A 110 12.06 1.83 4.15
N THR A 111 12.93 2.81 3.88
CA THR A 111 14.23 2.82 4.56
C THR A 111 13.91 2.93 6.04
N ILE A 112 14.04 1.83 6.77
CA ILE A 112 14.09 1.84 8.23
C ILE A 112 15.32 2.68 8.58
N VAL A 113 15.11 3.97 8.82
CA VAL A 113 16.11 4.78 9.51
C VAL A 113 16.11 4.24 10.93
N GLU A 114 17.02 3.31 11.23
CA GLU A 114 17.32 2.99 12.62
C GLU A 114 17.55 4.33 13.34
N PRO A 115 16.85 4.61 14.45
CA PRO A 115 17.19 5.75 15.28
C PRO A 115 18.60 5.49 15.80
N SER A 116 19.60 6.11 15.15
CA SER A 116 20.98 6.09 15.60
C SER A 116 21.00 6.54 17.06
N ALA A 117 21.42 5.63 17.94
CA ALA A 117 21.61 5.84 19.36
C ALA A 117 22.81 6.78 19.65
N ALA A 118 22.97 7.83 18.86
CA ALA A 118 24.01 8.86 19.00
C ALA A 118 23.36 10.19 19.40
N ALA A 119 22.69 10.19 20.55
CA ALA A 119 22.33 11.41 21.27
C ALA A 119 22.54 11.20 22.79
N VAL A 120 23.71 10.68 23.16
CA VAL A 120 24.22 10.71 24.54
C VAL A 120 25.64 11.25 24.49
N GLU A 121 25.78 12.55 24.25
CA GLU A 121 26.91 13.33 24.75
C GLU A 121 26.64 14.81 24.50
N GLN A 122 26.27 15.53 25.57
CA GLN A 122 26.69 16.90 25.88
C GLN A 122 25.89 17.43 27.06
N ARG A 123 26.43 17.26 28.27
CA ARG A 123 26.34 18.27 29.34
C ARG A 123 27.34 17.93 30.45
N SER A 124 28.55 18.45 30.30
CA SER A 124 29.46 18.72 31.41
C SER A 124 29.96 20.15 31.30
N THR A 125 30.13 20.76 32.49
CA THR A 125 30.56 22.15 32.78
C THR A 125 29.44 23.19 32.67
N THR A 126 28.96 23.78 33.76
CA THR A 126 29.70 24.78 34.53
C THR A 126 29.20 24.83 35.99
N SER A 127 30.11 24.59 36.92
CA SER A 127 29.96 24.77 38.36
C SER A 127 30.45 26.17 38.73
N MET A 128 29.55 27.03 39.24
CA MET A 128 29.89 28.35 39.80
C MET A 128 29.18 28.54 41.14
N LEU A 129 29.99 28.53 42.20
CA LEU A 129 29.93 29.25 43.48
C LEU A 129 28.62 29.33 44.31
N GLN A 130 28.77 28.82 45.54
CA GLN A 130 27.91 28.88 46.74
C GLN A 130 27.65 30.31 47.27
N PRO A 131 26.70 30.55 48.20
CA PRO A 131 26.95 30.32 49.64
C PRO A 131 25.75 29.77 50.46
N PRO A 132 25.95 29.37 51.73
CA PRO A 132 25.01 28.59 52.54
C PRO A 132 24.06 29.48 53.37
N SER A 133 22.90 28.95 53.77
CA SER A 133 22.16 29.50 54.90
C SER A 133 21.46 28.40 55.72
N ARG A 134 21.43 28.65 57.03
CA ARG A 134 21.29 27.72 58.16
C ARG A 134 19.85 27.71 58.71
N ALA A 135 19.50 26.56 59.30
CA ALA A 135 18.61 26.37 60.45
C ALA A 135 17.08 26.56 60.29
N ASN A 136 16.32 25.45 60.44
CA ASN A 136 15.59 25.17 61.69
C ASN A 136 14.91 23.78 61.68
N VAL A 137 15.19 23.01 62.74
CA VAL A 137 14.52 21.78 63.23
C VAL A 137 13.86 22.24 64.56
N PRO A 138 12.61 21.86 64.93
CA PRO A 138 12.29 20.53 65.49
C PRO A 138 10.92 19.95 65.04
N GLN A 139 10.81 18.64 64.76
CA GLN A 139 10.66 17.49 65.68
C GLN A 139 9.24 17.37 66.30
N LYS A 140 8.50 16.32 65.94
CA LYS A 140 7.79 15.48 66.92
C LYS A 140 7.33 14.13 66.32
N VAL A 141 7.96 13.08 66.83
CA VAL A 141 7.54 11.69 66.80
C VAL A 141 6.49 11.50 67.90
N GLY A 142 5.42 10.75 67.63
CA GLY A 142 4.43 10.39 68.63
C GLY A 142 3.68 9.12 68.21
N THR A 143 4.22 7.97 68.59
CA THR A 143 3.57 6.66 68.59
C THR A 143 2.42 6.59 69.59
N ALA A 144 1.41 5.79 69.24
CA ALA A 144 0.21 5.43 70.01
C ALA A 144 0.48 4.78 71.38
N THR A 145 -0.52 4.77 72.28
CA THR A 145 -0.97 3.59 73.10
C THR A 145 -2.16 3.96 74.02
N ASN A 146 -3.21 3.11 74.02
CA ASN A 146 -4.24 2.75 75.03
C ASN A 146 -4.65 3.80 76.10
N TYR A 147 -5.93 4.14 76.29
CA TYR A 147 -7.08 3.32 76.71
C TYR A 147 -8.41 4.00 76.33
#